data_AF-A0A2D7IIK1-F1
#
_entry.id   AF-A0A2D7IIK1-F1
#
_cell.length_a   1.000
_cell.length_b   1.000
_cell.length_c   1.000
_cell.angle_alpha   90.00
_cell.angle_beta   90.00
_cell.angle_gamma   90.00
#
_symmetry.space_group_name_H-M   'P 1'
#
loop_
_entity.id
_entity.type
_entity.pdbx_description
1 polymer ?
#
loop_
_entity_poly.entity_id
_entity_poly.type
_entity_poly.pdbx_seq_one_letter_code
_entity_poly.pdbx_strand_id
1 'polypeptide(L)'
;MRKEQKRKFFELKPGLEAVDFRNKDYYDRIDDHEKSLYSPYMLMRYVSNISSNDGFYKEHYVEMVNECVNKHLFTLSSKHKKLCWMLTAMCGALKKQFHPWVKPMKRTSNKSLTKLETLFPNAKLSDLEVLDNILTDRELEELERDHGIE
;
A
#
# COMPACT_ATOMS: atom_id res chain seq x y z
N MET A 1 2.19 6.98 41.02
CA MET A 1 2.31 7.45 39.61
C MET A 1 2.01 6.27 38.69
N ARG A 2 0.93 6.35 37.88
CA ARG A 2 0.68 5.31 36.86
C ARG A 2 1.78 5.41 35.82
N LYS A 3 2.52 4.33 35.57
CA LYS A 3 3.46 4.27 34.44
C LYS A 3 2.64 4.51 33.18
N GLU A 4 2.88 5.61 32.47
CA GLU A 4 2.30 5.81 31.14
C GLU A 4 2.67 4.62 30.27
N GLN A 5 1.65 3.88 29.86
CA GLN A 5 1.82 2.71 29.02
C GLN A 5 2.21 3.24 27.64
N LYS A 6 3.45 2.99 27.21
CA LYS A 6 3.92 3.43 25.89
C LYS A 6 2.97 2.90 24.81
N ARG A 7 2.47 3.80 23.97
CA ARG A 7 1.59 3.48 22.83
C ARG A 7 2.24 2.39 21.98
N LYS A 8 1.47 1.36 21.64
CA LYS A 8 1.92 0.24 20.80
C LYS A 8 1.66 0.45 19.32
N PHE A 9 0.67 1.28 18.99
CA PHE A 9 0.20 1.52 17.64
C PHE A 9 0.00 3.01 17.43
N PHE A 10 0.07 3.44 16.17
CA PHE A 10 -0.31 4.77 15.77
C PHE A 10 -1.80 5.00 16.08
N GLU A 11 -2.12 6.16 16.65
CA GLU A 11 -3.46 6.61 16.99
C GLU A 11 -4.23 6.91 15.70
N LEU A 12 -4.81 5.87 15.12
CA LEU A 12 -5.46 5.92 13.79
C LEU A 12 -6.65 6.87 13.75
N LYS A 13 -7.48 6.91 14.80
CA LYS A 13 -8.70 7.74 14.82
C LYS A 13 -8.38 9.23 14.64
N PRO A 14 -7.53 9.87 15.47
CA PRO A 14 -7.15 11.26 15.24
C PRO A 14 -6.34 11.45 13.97
N GLY A 15 -5.53 10.46 13.56
CA GLY A 15 -4.79 10.52 12.30
C GLY A 15 -5.69 10.58 11.05
N LEU A 16 -6.72 9.75 10.99
CA LEU A 16 -7.68 9.73 9.88
C LEU A 16 -8.55 11.00 9.85
N GLU A 17 -8.99 11.47 11.03
CA GLU A 17 -9.70 12.74 11.12
C GLU A 17 -8.83 13.92 10.67
N ALA A 18 -7.54 13.92 11.02
CA ALA A 18 -6.60 14.91 10.53
C ALA A 18 -6.44 14.88 9.00
N VAL A 19 -6.45 13.69 8.39
CA VAL A 19 -6.46 13.53 6.93
C VAL A 19 -7.72 14.12 6.31
N ASP A 20 -8.91 13.79 6.83
CA ASP A 20 -10.19 14.27 6.31
C ASP A 20 -10.26 15.79 6.23
N PHE A 21 -9.70 16.48 7.23
CA PHE A 21 -9.64 17.94 7.29
C PHE A 21 -8.35 18.55 6.71
N ARG A 22 -7.59 17.77 5.93
CA ARG A 22 -6.38 18.21 5.22
C ARG A 22 -5.31 18.83 6.13
N ASN A 23 -5.18 18.32 7.34
CA ASN A 23 -4.26 18.83 8.35
C ASN A 23 -2.82 18.37 8.08
N LYS A 24 -2.14 19.08 7.17
CA LYS A 24 -0.78 18.76 6.71
C LYS A 24 0.26 18.82 7.83
N ASP A 25 0.05 19.69 8.82
CA ASP A 25 1.01 19.93 9.91
C ASP A 25 0.81 18.98 11.11
N TYR A 26 -0.19 18.08 11.07
CA TYR A 26 -0.43 17.10 12.14
C TYR A 26 0.82 16.26 12.45
N TYR A 27 1.55 15.84 11.42
CA TYR A 27 2.77 15.06 11.58
C TYR A 27 3.85 15.79 12.39
N ASP A 28 3.92 17.12 12.30
CA ASP A 28 4.90 17.91 13.02
C ASP A 28 4.54 18.11 14.50
N ARG A 29 3.24 18.05 14.83
CA ARG A 29 2.73 18.30 16.19
C ARG A 29 2.68 17.07 17.08
N ILE A 30 2.70 15.87 16.50
CA ILE A 30 2.77 14.63 17.27
C ILE A 30 4.20 14.40 17.79
N ASP A 31 4.32 13.70 18.92
CA ASP A 31 5.62 13.35 19.49
C ASP A 31 6.37 12.30 18.66
N ASP A 32 7.68 12.17 18.90
CA ASP A 32 8.54 11.31 18.11
C ASP A 32 8.23 9.82 18.27
N HIS A 33 7.67 9.41 19.42
CA HIS A 33 7.22 8.03 19.61
C HIS A 33 6.03 7.74 18.68
N GLU A 34 5.04 8.63 18.61
CA GLU A 34 3.93 8.52 17.66
C GLU A 34 4.39 8.52 16.20
N LYS A 35 5.31 9.43 15.82
CA LYS A 35 5.90 9.46 14.48
C LYS A 35 6.60 8.16 14.12
N SER A 36 7.20 7.48 15.10
CA SER A 36 7.85 6.19 14.89
C SER A 36 6.85 5.08 14.53
N LEU A 37 5.63 5.15 15.08
CA LEU A 37 4.54 4.20 14.86
C LEU A 37 3.79 4.46 13.54
N TYR A 38 3.95 5.65 12.96
CA TYR A 38 3.33 6.00 11.69
C TYR A 38 3.88 5.17 10.52
N SER A 39 2.96 4.50 9.83
CA SER A 39 3.19 3.79 8.57
C SER A 39 2.38 4.44 7.45
N PRO A 40 3.06 5.08 6.46
CA PRO A 40 2.40 5.60 5.26
C PRO A 40 1.54 4.57 4.53
N TYR A 41 2.03 3.33 4.44
CA TYR A 41 1.29 2.23 3.83
C TYR A 41 0.00 1.92 4.57
N MET A 42 0.07 1.75 5.90
CA MET A 42 -1.13 1.46 6.68
C MET A 42 -2.17 2.58 6.54
N LEU A 43 -1.74 3.84 6.64
CA LEU A 43 -2.64 4.98 6.52
C LEU A 43 -3.29 5.02 5.13
N MET A 44 -2.52 4.86 4.05
CA MET A 44 -3.04 4.83 2.68
C MET A 44 -4.17 3.81 2.51
N ARG A 45 -4.02 2.60 3.08
CA ARG A 45 -5.03 1.52 2.97
C ARG A 45 -6.33 1.84 3.69
N TYR A 46 -6.28 2.61 4.77
CA TYR A 46 -7.48 3.13 5.42
C TYR A 46 -8.08 4.28 4.61
N VAL A 47 -7.26 5.25 4.20
CA VAL A 47 -7.73 6.47 3.55
C VAL A 47 -8.34 6.17 2.17
N SER A 48 -7.81 5.20 1.42
CA SER A 48 -8.32 4.81 0.11
C SER A 48 -9.70 4.11 0.13
N ASN A 49 -10.29 3.90 1.30
CA ASN A 49 -11.57 3.22 1.42
C ASN A 49 -12.43 3.92 2.45
N ILE A 50 -13.62 4.34 2.03
CA ILE A 50 -14.57 4.99 2.92
C ILE A 50 -15.93 4.30 2.88
N SER A 51 -16.62 4.35 4.02
CA SER A 51 -18.03 4.02 4.10
C SER A 51 -18.83 5.31 4.16
N SER A 52 -19.44 5.67 3.04
CA SER A 52 -20.35 6.80 2.91
C SER A 52 -21.58 6.38 2.10
N ASN A 53 -22.72 7.03 2.32
CA ASN A 53 -23.90 6.84 1.46
C ASN A 53 -23.76 7.63 0.15
N ASP A 54 -22.87 8.62 0.13
CA ASP A 54 -22.63 9.48 -1.01
C ASP A 54 -21.43 8.95 -1.83
N GLY A 55 -21.69 8.69 -3.11
CA GLY A 55 -20.72 8.15 -4.07
C GLY A 55 -19.53 9.07 -4.31
N PHE A 56 -19.75 10.39 -4.26
CA PHE A 56 -18.70 11.39 -4.47
C PHE A 56 -17.49 11.15 -3.57
N TYR A 57 -17.73 10.94 -2.28
CA TYR A 57 -16.62 10.73 -1.34
C TYR A 57 -15.90 9.41 -1.64
N LYS A 58 -16.60 8.35 -2.05
CA LYS A 58 -15.97 7.05 -2.34
C LYS A 58 -15.01 7.19 -3.51
N GLU A 59 -15.48 7.81 -4.58
CA GLU A 59 -14.72 8.06 -5.79
C GLU A 59 -13.53 8.99 -5.51
N HIS A 60 -13.79 10.11 -4.82
CA HIS A 60 -12.77 11.09 -4.47
C HIS A 60 -11.58 10.47 -3.72
N TYR A 61 -11.84 9.71 -2.64
CA TYR A 61 -10.77 9.14 -1.84
C TYR A 61 -10.01 8.04 -2.59
N VAL A 62 -10.69 7.18 -3.34
CA VAL A 62 -10.03 6.13 -4.13
C VAL A 62 -9.12 6.76 -5.20
N GLU A 63 -9.63 7.73 -5.95
CA GLU A 63 -8.89 8.40 -7.02
C GLU A 63 -7.72 9.23 -6.47
N MET A 64 -7.98 10.14 -5.54
CA MET A 64 -6.97 11.04 -5.01
C MET A 64 -5.85 10.29 -4.28
N VAL A 65 -6.17 9.25 -3.51
CA VAL A 65 -5.14 8.45 -2.84
C VAL A 65 -4.33 7.66 -3.86
N ASN A 66 -4.95 7.16 -4.92
CA ASN A 66 -4.19 6.47 -5.97
C ASN A 66 -3.20 7.41 -6.67
N GLU A 67 -3.68 8.59 -7.08
CA GLU A 67 -2.91 9.57 -7.84
C GLU A 67 -1.82 10.26 -7.01
N CYS A 68 -2.15 10.72 -5.80
CA CYS A 68 -1.23 11.49 -4.97
C CYS A 68 -0.30 10.63 -4.09
N VAL A 69 -0.71 9.40 -3.76
CA VAL A 69 0.00 8.59 -2.75
C VAL A 69 0.45 7.25 -3.31
N ASN A 70 -0.47 6.41 -3.79
CA ASN A 70 -0.20 4.99 -4.09
C ASN A 70 0.92 4.79 -5.12
N LYS A 71 0.88 5.53 -6.24
CA LYS A 71 1.85 5.42 -7.35
C LYS A 71 3.31 5.45 -6.92
N HIS A 72 3.65 6.28 -5.93
CA HIS A 72 5.04 6.50 -5.51
C HIS A 72 5.29 6.20 -4.03
N LEU A 73 4.31 5.58 -3.34
CA LEU A 73 4.38 5.33 -1.90
C LEU A 73 5.66 4.58 -1.51
N PHE A 74 6.00 3.50 -2.22
CA PHE A 74 7.16 2.67 -1.88
C PHE A 74 8.49 3.36 -2.15
N THR A 75 8.53 4.31 -3.11
CA THR A 75 9.72 5.14 -3.34
C THR A 75 9.91 6.17 -2.22
N LEU A 76 8.82 6.78 -1.75
CA LEU A 76 8.87 7.89 -0.80
C LEU A 76 8.90 7.47 0.67
N SER A 77 8.20 6.40 1.05
CA SER A 77 7.89 6.04 2.44
C SER A 77 9.10 5.69 3.32
N SER A 78 10.22 5.30 2.73
CA SER A 78 11.45 4.96 3.46
C SER A 78 12.16 6.19 4.03
N LYS A 79 12.19 7.31 3.28
CA LYS A 79 12.96 8.52 3.61
C LYS A 79 12.08 9.75 3.87
N HIS A 80 10.87 9.79 3.34
CA HIS A 80 10.05 10.99 3.30
C HIS A 80 8.66 10.77 3.91
N LYS A 81 8.59 10.20 5.12
CA LYS A 81 7.32 9.96 5.84
C LYS A 81 6.46 11.21 5.99
N LYS A 82 7.07 12.36 6.29
CA LYS A 82 6.36 13.65 6.37
C LYS A 82 5.71 14.03 5.03
N LEU A 83 6.41 13.85 3.92
CA LEU A 83 5.85 14.10 2.59
C LEU A 83 4.66 13.17 2.32
N CYS A 84 4.78 11.87 2.66
CA CYS A 84 3.66 10.94 2.55
C CYS A 84 2.45 11.36 3.39
N TRP A 85 2.67 11.92 4.59
CA TRP A 85 1.59 12.50 5.40
C TRP A 85 0.90 13.65 4.67
N MET A 86 1.67 14.63 4.18
CA MET A 86 1.12 15.80 3.47
C MET A 86 0.35 15.40 2.21
N LEU A 87 0.88 14.45 1.44
CA LEU A 87 0.24 13.89 0.25
C LEU A 87 -1.05 13.13 0.61
N THR A 88 -1.07 12.40 1.73
CA THR A 88 -2.29 11.71 2.16
C THR A 88 -3.33 12.70 2.68
N ALA A 89 -2.91 13.69 3.46
CA ALA A 89 -3.79 14.72 4.01
C ALA A 89 -4.45 15.55 2.90
N MET A 90 -3.79 15.80 1.77
CA MET A 90 -4.41 16.56 0.68
C MET A 90 -5.60 15.84 0.02
N CYS A 91 -5.69 14.51 0.17
CA CYS A 91 -6.80 13.69 -0.35
C CYS A 91 -8.09 13.82 0.48
N GLY A 92 -8.08 14.50 1.63
CA GLY A 92 -9.27 14.68 2.44
C GLY A 92 -10.35 15.53 1.76
N ALA A 93 -11.62 15.30 2.08
CA ALA A 93 -12.75 16.03 1.50
C ALA A 93 -13.37 17.08 2.45
N LEU A 94 -12.62 17.53 3.47
CA LEU A 94 -13.06 18.50 4.50
C LEU A 94 -14.30 18.06 5.28
N LYS A 95 -14.54 16.75 5.35
CA LYS A 95 -15.64 16.14 6.07
C LYS A 95 -15.16 14.83 6.64
N LYS A 96 -15.44 14.61 7.92
CA LYS A 96 -15.14 13.35 8.61
C LYS A 96 -15.76 12.15 7.91
N GLN A 97 -14.96 11.15 7.60
CA GLN A 97 -15.37 9.89 6.98
C GLN A 97 -15.10 8.69 7.90
N PHE A 98 -15.83 7.61 7.70
CA PHE A 98 -15.48 6.32 8.29
C PHE A 98 -14.62 5.53 7.31
N HIS A 99 -13.43 5.12 7.75
CA HIS A 99 -12.43 4.43 6.93
C HIS A 99 -12.31 2.94 7.32
N PRO A 100 -13.03 2.03 6.65
CA PRO A 100 -12.85 0.59 6.89
C PRO A 100 -11.51 0.09 6.35
N TRP A 101 -10.86 -0.79 7.12
CA TRP A 101 -9.58 -1.41 6.75
C TRP A 101 -9.69 -2.23 5.45
N VAL A 102 -8.80 -1.98 4.51
CA VAL A 102 -8.61 -2.83 3.33
C VAL A 102 -7.46 -3.81 3.56
N LYS A 103 -7.76 -5.10 3.63
CA LYS A 103 -6.74 -6.15 3.75
C LYS A 103 -5.88 -6.23 2.48
N PRO A 104 -4.54 -6.36 2.55
CA PRO A 104 -3.72 -6.64 1.37
C PRO A 104 -4.29 -7.82 0.58
N MET A 105 -4.37 -7.68 -0.75
CA MET A 105 -4.68 -8.82 -1.59
C MET A 105 -3.55 -9.84 -1.40
N LYS A 106 -3.91 -11.10 -1.18
CA LYS A 106 -2.93 -12.18 -1.28
C LYS A 106 -2.42 -12.17 -2.72
N ARG A 107 -1.10 -12.24 -2.90
CA ARG A 107 -0.56 -12.56 -4.22
C ARG A 107 -1.11 -13.94 -4.58
N THR A 108 -1.95 -13.99 -5.61
CA THR A 108 -2.25 -15.26 -6.26
C THR A 108 -0.93 -15.75 -6.82
N SER A 109 -0.48 -16.95 -6.44
CA SER A 109 0.74 -17.51 -7.01
C SER A 109 0.50 -17.64 -8.51
N ASN A 110 1.26 -16.90 -9.31
CA ASN A 110 1.21 -17.10 -10.75
C ASN A 110 1.93 -18.43 -11.03
N LYS A 111 1.16 -19.46 -11.38
CA LYS A 111 1.69 -20.83 -11.52
C LYS A 111 2.81 -20.89 -12.56
N SER A 112 2.68 -20.13 -13.64
CA SER A 112 3.70 -20.03 -14.68
C SER A 112 4.97 -19.36 -14.17
N LEU A 113 4.86 -18.26 -13.43
CA LEU A 113 6.01 -17.59 -12.82
C LEU A 113 6.75 -18.50 -11.82
N THR A 114 6.04 -19.27 -11.00
CA THR A 114 6.64 -20.24 -10.08
C THR A 114 7.38 -21.37 -10.82
N LYS A 115 6.84 -21.82 -11.97
CA LYS A 115 7.53 -22.78 -12.85
C LYS A 115 8.81 -22.17 -13.42
N LEU A 116 8.74 -20.93 -13.91
CA LEU A 116 9.91 -20.21 -14.43
C LEU A 116 10.99 -19.96 -13.37
N GLU A 117 10.63 -19.66 -12.12
CA GLU A 117 11.56 -19.56 -10.98
C GLU A 117 12.26 -20.90 -10.70
N THR A 118 11.58 -22.02 -10.93
CA THR A 118 12.13 -23.37 -10.75
C THR A 118 13.11 -23.72 -11.89
N LEU A 119 12.75 -23.36 -13.13
CA LEU A 119 13.58 -23.57 -14.33
C LEU A 119 14.84 -22.68 -14.31
N PHE A 120 14.71 -21.44 -13.85
CA PHE A 120 15.77 -20.43 -13.88
C PHE A 120 16.04 -19.84 -12.48
N PRO A 121 16.61 -20.63 -11.54
CA PRO A 121 16.74 -20.22 -10.14
C PRO A 121 17.68 -19.02 -9.91
N ASN A 122 18.55 -18.73 -10.88
CA ASN A 122 19.51 -17.61 -10.81
C ASN A 122 19.03 -16.37 -11.58
N ALA A 123 17.87 -16.43 -12.24
CA ALA A 123 17.31 -15.28 -12.95
C ALA A 123 16.71 -14.27 -11.98
N LYS A 124 16.69 -12.99 -12.38
CA LYS A 124 16.02 -11.96 -11.58
C LYS A 124 14.51 -12.09 -11.76
N LEU A 125 13.76 -11.85 -10.69
CA LEU A 125 12.30 -11.87 -10.72
C LEU A 125 11.73 -10.96 -11.82
N SER A 126 12.30 -9.76 -12.01
CA SER A 126 11.88 -8.85 -13.08
C SER A 126 11.99 -9.44 -14.48
N ASP A 127 13.03 -10.26 -14.70
CA ASP A 127 13.31 -10.85 -16.00
C ASP A 127 12.35 -12.02 -16.24
N LEU A 128 12.04 -12.78 -15.19
CA LEU A 128 11.03 -13.84 -15.22
C LEU A 128 9.61 -13.29 -15.40
N GLU A 129 9.28 -12.15 -14.77
CA GLU A 129 7.99 -11.46 -14.99
C GLU A 129 7.86 -11.00 -16.44
N VAL A 130 8.93 -10.50 -17.07
CA VAL A 130 8.92 -10.15 -18.50
C VAL A 130 8.72 -11.39 -19.36
N LEU A 131 9.44 -12.47 -19.05
CA LEU A 131 9.35 -13.73 -19.79
C LEU A 131 7.93 -14.32 -19.71
N ASP A 132 7.33 -14.34 -18.52
CA ASP A 132 5.96 -14.80 -18.26
C ASP A 132 4.89 -14.03 -19.06
N ASN A 133 5.09 -12.72 -19.27
CA ASN A 133 4.16 -11.90 -20.04
C ASN A 133 4.22 -12.15 -21.55
N ILE A 134 5.33 -12.69 -22.06
CA ILE A 134 5.54 -12.93 -23.49
C ILE A 134 5.25 -14.38 -23.86
N LEU A 135 5.47 -15.30 -22.92
CA LEU A 135 5.30 -16.73 -23.14
C LEU A 135 3.83 -17.15 -23.27
N THR A 136 3.58 -18.08 -24.18
CA THR A 136 2.32 -18.83 -24.23
C THR A 136 2.39 -20.07 -23.35
N ASP A 137 1.23 -20.57 -22.91
CA ASP A 137 1.15 -21.80 -22.10
C ASP A 137 1.84 -22.99 -22.79
N ARG A 138 1.74 -23.09 -24.13
CA ARG A 138 2.39 -24.14 -24.92
C ARG A 138 3.91 -24.05 -24.85
N GLU A 139 4.47 -22.85 -24.97
CA GLU A 139 5.92 -22.64 -24.90
C GLU A 139 6.46 -22.92 -23.50
N LEU A 140 5.64 -22.71 -22.47
CA LEU A 140 6.00 -23.03 -21.09
C LEU A 140 6.07 -24.55 -20.89
N GLU A 141 5.09 -25.30 -21.42
CA GLU A 141 5.11 -26.77 -21.40
C GLU A 141 6.27 -27.37 -22.22
N GLU A 142 6.68 -26.70 -23.31
CA GLU A 142 7.89 -27.06 -24.07
C GLU A 142 9.15 -26.82 -23.24
N LEU A 143 9.25 -25.67 -22.58
CA LEU A 143 10.37 -25.34 -21.68
C LEU A 143 10.49 -26.33 -20.51
N GLU A 144 9.37 -26.73 -19.91
CA GLU A 144 9.35 -27.71 -18.82
C GLU A 144 9.89 -29.07 -19.28
N ARG A 145 9.45 -29.55 -20.45
CA ARG A 145 9.94 -30.79 -21.06
C ARG A 145 11.44 -30.73 -21.37
N ASP A 146 11.92 -29.63 -21.94
CA ASP A 146 13.33 -29.44 -22.28
C ASP A 146 14.24 -29.45 -21.03
N HIS A 147 13.72 -29.04 -19.88
CA HIS A 147 14.43 -29.07 -18.60
C HIS A 147 14.22 -30.37 -17.81
N GLY A 148 13.51 -31.36 -18.38
CA GLY A 148 13.26 -32.66 -17.75
C GLY A 148 12.27 -32.61 -16.58
N ILE A 149 11.37 -31.62 -16.58
CA ILE A 149 10.27 -31.49 -15.62
C ILE A 149 9.00 -31.97 -16.34
N GLU A 150 8.64 -33.24 -16.17
CA GLU A 150 7.33 -33.81 -16.58
C GLU A 150 6.33 -33.80 -15.41
#